data_AF-A0AAE1H3V6-F1
#
_entry.id   AF-A0AAE1H3V6-F1
#
_cell.length_a   1.000
_cell.length_b   1.000
_cell.length_c   1.000
_cell.angle_alpha   90.00
_cell.angle_beta   90.00
_cell.angle_gamma   90.00
#
_symmetry.space_group_name_H-M   'P 1'
#
loop_
_entity.id
_entity.type
_entity.pdbx_description
1 polymer ?
#
loop_
_entity_poly.entity_id
_entity_poly.type
_entity_poly.pdbx_seq_one_letter_code
_entity_poly.pdbx_strand_id
1 'polypeptide(L)'
;MAEDQGEGKELQLFRVKLRKAVEDAVGLQNDELPSAIATIPNIKQKKLATFMKIFQQKVVQNFCEEAENLIRVEELDKLLKQREEIIQQQGNFQGTIAWRPSGSVAEDIRSHDMEILKSKSYQLSCMCEAKEKEVDALLVEVSKVRGRISDYQTQLCNNISEIDALRKFTEDQGKALLGIQNAIIPD
;
A
#
# COMPACT_ATOMS: atom_id res chain seq x y z
N MET A 1 4.15 44.51 6.93
CA MET A 1 4.39 43.07 7.07
C MET A 1 3.55 42.41 5.99
N ALA A 2 4.20 41.86 4.97
CA ALA A 2 3.50 41.23 3.86
C ALA A 2 2.93 39.89 4.36
N GLU A 3 1.62 39.71 4.24
CA GLU A 3 0.99 38.41 4.39
C GLU A 3 1.43 37.55 3.21
N ASP A 4 2.32 36.59 3.50
CA ASP A 4 2.72 35.57 2.55
C ASP A 4 1.53 34.61 2.39
N GLN A 5 0.75 34.78 1.32
CA GLN A 5 -0.56 34.13 1.11
C GLN A 5 -0.49 32.59 1.02
N GLY A 6 0.70 32.00 1.04
CA GLY A 6 0.91 30.55 1.06
C GLY A 6 1.21 29.96 2.44
N GLU A 7 1.41 30.76 3.48
CA GLU A 7 1.90 30.29 4.78
C GLU A 7 0.76 29.80 5.70
N GLY A 8 0.96 28.65 6.35
CA GLY A 8 -0.02 28.11 7.30
C GLY A 8 -0.21 28.97 8.55
N LYS A 9 -1.46 29.10 9.04
CA LYS A 9 -1.81 29.87 10.25
C LYS A 9 -0.99 29.47 11.49
N GLU A 10 -0.65 28.18 11.61
CA GLU A 10 0.13 27.66 12.74
C GLU A 10 1.60 28.13 12.70
N LEU A 11 2.20 28.24 11.51
CA LEU A 11 3.57 28.73 11.37
C LEU A 11 3.66 30.22 11.68
N GLN A 12 2.67 31.00 11.23
CA GLN A 12 2.55 32.41 11.60
C GLN A 12 2.44 32.58 13.11
N LEU A 13 1.61 31.76 13.77
CA LEU A 13 1.47 31.78 15.23
C LEU A 13 2.78 31.40 15.93
N PHE A 14 3.50 30.41 15.41
CA PHE A 14 4.81 30.01 15.92
C PHE A 14 5.82 31.17 15.85
N ARG A 15 5.95 31.83 14.69
CA ARG A 15 6.85 32.98 14.51
C ARG A 15 6.54 34.12 15.47
N VAL A 16 5.26 34.46 15.65
CA VAL A 16 4.82 35.51 16.58
C VAL A 16 5.17 35.15 18.03
N LYS A 17 4.89 33.92 18.45
CA LYS A 17 5.19 33.47 19.82
C LYS A 17 6.70 33.39 20.08
N LEU A 18 7.47 32.91 19.10
CA LEU A 18 8.92 32.81 19.20
C LEU A 18 9.56 34.19 19.34
N ARG A 19 9.19 35.14 18.46
CA ARG A 19 9.70 36.52 18.55
C ARG A 19 9.40 37.11 19.91
N LYS A 20 8.15 36.99 20.39
CA LYS A 20 7.76 37.49 21.71
C LYS A 20 8.58 36.84 22.83
N ALA A 21 8.79 35.52 22.79
CA ALA A 21 9.59 34.83 23.79
C ALA A 21 11.06 35.31 23.81
N VAL A 22 11.65 35.59 22.64
CA VAL A 22 13.00 36.16 22.55
C VAL A 22 13.03 37.60 23.05
N GLU A 23 12.05 38.43 22.68
CA GLU A 23 11.90 39.80 23.19
C GLU A 23 11.75 39.83 24.72
N ASP A 24 10.94 38.93 25.29
CA ASP A 24 10.75 38.81 26.74
C ASP A 24 12.04 38.34 27.43
N ALA A 25 12.77 37.37 26.84
CA ALA A 25 14.03 36.87 27.37
C ALA A 25 15.16 37.91 27.35
N VAL A 26 15.22 38.71 26.29
CA VAL A 26 16.20 39.79 26.10
C VAL A 26 15.79 41.06 26.88
N GLY A 27 14.50 41.20 27.16
CA GLY A 27 13.89 42.29 27.94
C GLY A 27 13.97 42.08 29.46
N LEU A 28 14.27 40.88 29.94
CA LEU A 28 14.66 40.65 31.33
C LEU A 28 15.86 41.55 31.64
N GLN A 29 15.65 42.50 32.54
CA GLN A 29 16.66 43.46 32.98
C GLN A 29 17.82 42.72 33.62
N ASN A 30 18.84 42.41 32.81
CA ASN A 30 20.09 41.91 33.33
C ASN A 30 20.91 43.11 33.78
N ASP A 31 20.67 43.58 35.02
CA ASP A 31 21.32 44.78 35.60
C ASP A 31 22.86 44.69 35.59
N GLU A 32 23.40 43.48 35.48
CA GLU A 32 24.83 43.20 35.39
C GLU A 32 25.46 43.79 34.11
N LEU A 33 24.76 43.73 32.97
CA LEU A 33 25.31 44.14 31.68
C LEU A 33 25.44 45.67 31.56
N PRO A 34 24.40 46.47 31.89
CA PRO A 34 24.52 47.91 32.00
C PRO A 34 25.57 48.33 33.03
N SER A 35 25.66 47.64 34.17
CA SER A 35 26.62 47.94 35.25
C SER A 35 28.08 47.70 34.83
N ALA A 36 28.34 46.60 34.12
CA ALA A 36 29.66 46.27 33.58
C ALA A 36 30.10 47.22 32.46
N ILE A 37 29.17 47.68 31.62
CA ILE A 37 29.49 48.64 30.55
C ILE A 37 29.68 50.06 31.12
N ALA A 38 28.95 50.42 32.18
CA ALA A 38 29.10 51.71 32.86
C ALA A 38 30.48 51.87 33.54
N THR A 39 31.19 50.79 33.82
CA THR A 39 32.55 50.82 34.39
C THR A 39 33.62 51.23 33.37
N ILE A 40 33.29 51.26 32.07
CA ILE A 40 34.21 51.65 30.99
C ILE A 40 34.33 53.19 30.95
N PRO A 41 35.55 53.76 31.04
CA PRO A 41 35.74 55.21 30.99
C PRO A 41 35.17 55.83 29.70
N ASN A 42 34.56 57.03 29.80
CA ASN A 42 34.00 57.84 28.71
C ASN A 42 32.64 57.42 28.10
N ILE A 43 31.94 56.42 28.63
CA ILE A 43 30.57 56.09 28.16
C ILE A 43 29.54 56.91 28.95
N LYS A 44 28.91 57.88 28.27
CA LYS A 44 27.76 58.63 28.83
C LYS A 44 26.53 57.73 28.92
N GLN A 45 25.73 57.89 29.97
CA GLN A 45 24.48 57.13 30.22
C GLN A 45 23.51 57.12 29.02
N LYS A 46 23.42 58.23 28.28
CA LYS A 46 22.61 58.33 27.05
C LYS A 46 23.12 57.43 25.91
N LYS A 47 24.44 57.22 25.80
CA LYS A 47 25.04 56.30 24.83
C LYS A 47 24.83 54.84 25.24
N LEU A 48 24.82 54.56 26.55
CA LEU A 48 24.54 53.22 27.09
C LEU A 48 23.12 52.76 26.77
N ALA A 49 22.10 53.61 26.97
CA ALA A 49 20.71 53.29 26.61
C ALA A 49 20.55 52.99 25.11
N THR A 50 21.19 53.78 24.24
CA THR A 50 21.19 53.53 22.79
C THR A 50 21.89 52.21 22.45
N PHE A 51 23.04 51.93 23.07
CA PHE A 51 23.75 50.68 22.89
C PHE A 51 22.91 49.47 23.30
N MET A 52 22.28 49.51 24.47
CA MET A 52 21.41 48.42 24.94
C MET A 52 20.25 48.19 23.98
N LYS A 53 19.62 49.26 23.47
CA LYS A 53 18.55 49.13 22.46
C LYS A 53 19.05 48.47 21.17
N ILE A 54 20.23 48.86 20.69
CA ILE A 54 20.85 48.25 19.50
C ILE A 54 21.19 46.78 19.76
N PHE A 55 21.76 46.47 20.92
CA PHE A 55 22.08 45.11 21.33
C PHE A 55 20.83 44.24 21.35
N GLN A 56 19.78 44.66 22.05
CA GLN A 56 18.52 43.92 22.13
C GLN A 56 17.92 43.68 20.75
N GLN A 57 17.86 44.73 19.92
CA GLN A 57 17.37 44.61 18.55
C GLN A 57 18.20 43.62 17.72
N LYS A 58 19.53 43.64 17.86
CA LYS A 58 20.42 42.77 17.08
C LYS A 58 20.32 41.31 17.53
N VAL A 59 20.19 41.06 18.83
CA VAL A 59 19.97 39.72 19.38
C VAL A 59 18.65 39.15 18.86
N VAL A 60 17.54 39.90 19.00
CA VAL A 60 16.23 39.47 18.51
C VAL A 60 16.28 39.19 17.00
N GLN A 61 16.89 40.09 16.23
CA GLN A 61 17.04 39.91 14.78
C GLN A 61 17.81 38.64 14.43
N ASN A 62 18.99 38.43 15.00
CA ASN A 62 19.82 37.26 14.69
C ASN A 62 19.13 35.95 15.10
N PHE A 63 18.44 35.93 16.25
CA PHE A 63 17.66 34.76 16.66
C PHE A 63 16.50 34.47 15.71
N CYS A 64 15.78 35.50 15.28
CA CYS A 64 14.70 35.32 14.30
C CYS A 64 15.25 34.84 12.95
N GLU A 65 16.38 35.37 12.47
CA GLU A 65 17.02 34.90 11.24
C GLU A 65 17.44 33.42 11.33
N GLU A 66 18.01 33.01 12.46
CA GLU A 66 18.37 31.60 12.67
C GLU A 66 17.15 30.69 12.80
N ALA A 67 16.09 31.16 13.45
CA ALA A 67 14.83 30.43 13.50
C ALA A 67 14.21 30.27 12.10
N GLU A 68 14.31 31.27 11.23
CA GLU A 68 13.88 31.16 9.84
C GLU A 68 14.72 30.15 9.05
N ASN A 69 16.03 30.05 9.33
CA ASN A 69 16.86 29.00 8.76
C ASN A 69 16.39 27.62 9.20
N LEU A 70 16.12 27.42 10.50
CA LEU A 70 15.60 26.15 11.03
C LEU A 70 14.23 25.80 10.45
N ILE A 71 13.31 26.77 10.35
CA ILE A 71 11.99 26.59 9.73
C ILE A 71 12.13 26.06 8.30
N ARG A 72 13.11 26.56 7.54
CA ARG A 72 13.36 26.12 6.16
C ARG A 72 14.02 24.74 6.11
N VAL A 73 15.04 24.48 6.93
CA VAL A 73 15.78 23.21 6.94
C VAL A 73 14.89 22.05 7.37
N GLU A 74 14.07 22.24 8.39
CA GLU A 74 13.16 21.22 8.94
C GLU A 74 11.84 21.13 8.16
N GLU A 75 11.67 21.90 7.08
CA GLU A 75 10.43 21.99 6.30
C GLU A 75 9.17 22.23 7.18
N LEU A 76 9.28 23.05 8.23
CA LEU A 76 8.26 23.14 9.27
C LEU A 76 6.88 23.55 8.73
N ASP A 77 6.83 24.42 7.71
CA ASP A 77 5.57 24.80 7.04
C ASP A 77 4.83 23.58 6.48
N LYS A 78 5.55 22.67 5.83
CA LYS A 78 4.98 21.44 5.26
C LYS A 78 4.50 20.49 6.35
N LEU A 79 5.27 20.32 7.42
CA LEU A 79 4.87 19.47 8.55
C LEU A 79 3.64 19.99 9.27
N LEU A 80 3.54 21.31 9.47
CA LEU A 80 2.37 21.93 10.09
C LEU A 80 1.13 21.86 9.18
N LYS A 81 1.29 22.02 7.87
CA LYS A 81 0.20 21.81 6.90
C LYS A 81 -0.29 20.36 6.89
N GLN A 82 0.63 19.39 6.87
CA GLN A 82 0.29 17.96 6.96
C GLN A 82 -0.45 17.65 8.27
N ARG A 83 -0.02 18.25 9.38
CA ARG A 83 -0.71 18.09 10.67
C ARG A 83 -2.14 18.63 10.61
N GLU A 84 -2.35 19.81 10.03
CA GLU A 84 -3.69 20.40 9.85
C GLU A 84 -4.58 19.51 8.97
N GLU A 85 -4.04 18.98 7.86
CA GLU A 85 -4.75 18.03 6.99
C GLU A 85 -5.18 16.78 7.76
N ILE A 86 -4.30 16.20 8.59
CA ILE A 86 -4.61 15.04 9.43
C ILE A 86 -5.73 15.38 10.42
N ILE A 87 -5.69 16.56 11.04
CA ILE A 87 -6.73 17.00 11.98
C ILE A 87 -8.08 17.14 11.27
N GLN A 88 -8.09 17.71 10.07
CA GLN A 88 -9.30 17.87 9.26
C GLN A 88 -9.89 16.52 8.84
N GLN A 89 -9.05 15.58 8.39
CA GLN A 89 -9.48 14.21 8.06
C GLN A 89 -10.08 13.47 9.27
N GLN A 90 -9.65 13.82 10.48
CA GLN A 90 -10.14 13.24 11.73
C GLN A 90 -11.42 13.88 12.27
N GLY A 91 -12.02 14.85 11.58
CA GLY A 91 -13.26 15.53 12.04
C GLY A 91 -14.40 14.57 12.39
N ASN A 92 -14.48 13.42 11.71
CA ASN A 92 -15.50 12.39 11.97
C ASN A 92 -15.33 11.66 13.31
N PHE A 93 -14.17 11.78 13.96
CA PHE A 93 -13.84 11.14 15.23
C PHE A 93 -13.87 12.12 16.42
N GLN A 94 -14.38 13.33 16.20
CA GLN A 94 -14.43 14.37 17.22
C GLN A 94 -15.23 13.91 18.46
N GLY A 95 -14.62 14.01 19.64
CA GLY A 95 -15.19 13.53 20.91
C GLY A 95 -14.78 12.10 21.29
N THR A 96 -14.04 11.39 20.43
CA THR A 96 -13.45 10.08 20.78
C THR A 96 -11.99 10.22 21.20
N ILE A 97 -11.52 9.30 22.05
CA ILE A 97 -10.11 9.23 22.43
C ILE A 97 -9.36 8.53 21.29
N ALA A 98 -8.51 9.29 20.61
CA ALA A 98 -7.63 8.72 19.60
C ALA A 98 -6.68 7.70 20.23
N TRP A 99 -6.42 6.61 19.50
CA TRP A 99 -5.48 5.58 19.91
C TRP A 99 -4.09 6.17 20.21
N ARG A 100 -3.41 5.58 21.19
CA ARG A 100 -2.02 5.92 21.58
C ARG A 100 -1.23 4.62 21.67
N PRO A 101 0.07 4.62 21.34
CA PRO A 101 0.93 3.46 21.51
C PRO A 101 0.81 2.92 22.94
N SER A 102 0.53 1.63 23.08
CA SER A 102 0.38 1.00 24.39
C SER A 102 1.73 0.76 25.06
N GLY A 103 2.83 0.90 24.30
CA GLY A 103 4.18 0.53 24.70
C GLY A 103 4.50 -0.95 24.43
N SER A 104 3.54 -1.71 23.89
CA SER A 104 3.71 -3.08 23.44
C SER A 104 3.71 -3.13 21.93
N VAL A 105 4.87 -3.41 21.32
CA VAL A 105 5.04 -3.53 19.87
C VAL A 105 4.05 -4.53 19.26
N ALA A 106 3.78 -5.64 19.96
CA ALA A 106 2.86 -6.67 19.49
C ALA A 106 1.39 -6.24 19.48
N GLU A 107 1.00 -5.25 20.28
CA GLU A 107 -0.34 -4.66 20.25
C GLU A 107 -0.42 -3.54 19.21
N ASP A 108 0.62 -2.72 19.14
CA ASP A 108 0.68 -1.55 18.29
C ASP A 108 0.71 -1.91 16.79
N ILE A 109 1.33 -3.04 16.43
CA ILE A 109 1.43 -3.50 15.03
C ILE A 109 0.27 -4.44 14.64
N ARG A 110 -0.48 -4.97 15.61
CA ARG A 110 -1.52 -6.00 15.37
C ARG A 110 -2.55 -5.59 14.33
N SER A 111 -3.00 -4.34 14.35
CA SER A 111 -4.00 -3.83 13.40
C SER A 111 -3.46 -3.81 11.97
N HIS A 112 -2.19 -3.42 11.80
CA HIS A 112 -1.51 -3.41 10.51
C HIS A 112 -1.29 -4.83 9.98
N ASP A 113 -0.79 -5.73 10.82
CA ASP A 113 -0.61 -7.15 10.45
C ASP A 113 -1.93 -7.79 10.04
N MET A 114 -3.01 -7.47 10.75
CA MET A 114 -4.34 -7.97 10.44
C MET A 114 -4.82 -7.52 9.05
N GLU A 115 -4.53 -6.28 8.66
CA GLU A 115 -4.90 -5.76 7.34
C GLU A 115 -4.12 -6.47 6.22
N ILE A 116 -2.81 -6.69 6.43
CA ILE A 116 -1.98 -7.47 5.52
C ILE A 116 -2.51 -8.89 5.38
N LEU A 117 -2.86 -9.54 6.50
CA LEU A 117 -3.38 -10.90 6.51
C LEU A 117 -4.72 -11.00 5.78
N LYS A 118 -5.62 -10.04 5.98
CA LYS A 118 -6.90 -9.97 5.24
C LYS A 118 -6.67 -9.84 3.73
N SER A 119 -5.77 -8.94 3.32
CA SER A 119 -5.43 -8.76 1.91
C SER A 119 -4.88 -10.05 1.27
N LYS A 120 -3.95 -10.73 1.95
CA LYS A 120 -3.39 -12.01 1.48
C LYS A 120 -4.45 -13.11 1.43
N SER A 121 -5.31 -13.19 2.45
CA SER A 121 -6.41 -14.16 2.49
C SER A 121 -7.36 -13.97 1.31
N TYR A 122 -7.69 -12.71 0.99
CA TYR A 122 -8.54 -12.40 -0.17
C TYR A 122 -7.89 -12.83 -1.48
N GLN A 123 -6.61 -12.49 -1.70
CA GLN A 123 -5.87 -12.89 -2.89
C GLN A 123 -5.84 -14.41 -3.07
N LEU A 124 -5.56 -15.15 -1.99
CA LEU A 124 -5.55 -16.62 -2.03
C LEU A 124 -6.93 -17.20 -2.33
N SER A 125 -8.01 -16.63 -1.76
CA SER A 125 -9.37 -17.04 -2.07
C SER A 125 -9.67 -16.89 -3.56
N CYS A 126 -9.35 -15.74 -4.15
CA CYS A 126 -9.56 -15.52 -5.58
C CYS A 126 -8.75 -16.49 -6.45
N MET A 127 -7.52 -16.83 -6.04
CA MET A 127 -6.72 -17.83 -6.75
C MET A 127 -7.31 -19.23 -6.66
N CYS A 128 -7.79 -19.63 -5.49
CA CYS A 128 -8.46 -20.92 -5.29
C CYS A 128 -9.72 -21.01 -6.16
N GLU A 129 -10.59 -20.00 -6.11
CA GLU A 129 -11.82 -19.96 -6.92
C GLU A 129 -11.53 -20.04 -8.43
N ALA A 130 -10.44 -19.39 -8.89
CA ALA A 130 -10.03 -19.47 -10.28
C ALA A 130 -9.58 -20.90 -10.67
N LYS A 131 -8.84 -21.57 -9.78
CA LYS A 131 -8.37 -22.93 -10.01
C LYS A 131 -9.47 -23.98 -9.90
N GLU A 132 -10.43 -23.79 -9.00
CA GLU A 132 -11.62 -24.64 -8.91
C GLU A 132 -12.42 -24.62 -10.22
N LYS A 133 -12.65 -23.43 -10.79
CA LYS A 133 -13.31 -23.28 -12.10
C LYS A 133 -12.55 -23.98 -13.23
N GLU A 134 -11.22 -23.92 -13.22
CA GLU A 134 -10.38 -24.60 -14.21
C GLU A 134 -10.50 -26.12 -14.09
N VAL A 135 -10.48 -26.64 -12.86
CA VAL A 135 -10.68 -28.08 -12.58
C VAL A 135 -12.05 -28.55 -13.03
N ASP A 136 -13.10 -27.80 -12.73
CA ASP A 136 -14.47 -28.13 -13.15
C ASP A 136 -14.59 -28.19 -14.68
N ALA A 137 -13.97 -27.23 -15.39
CA ALA A 137 -13.93 -27.24 -16.85
C ALA A 137 -13.22 -28.49 -17.39
N LEU A 138 -12.07 -28.84 -16.82
CA LEU A 138 -11.32 -30.04 -17.21
C LEU A 138 -12.09 -31.33 -16.92
N LEU A 139 -12.82 -31.41 -15.79
CA LEU A 139 -13.67 -32.56 -15.47
C LEU A 139 -14.76 -32.77 -16.52
N VAL A 140 -15.36 -31.69 -17.01
CA VAL A 140 -16.34 -31.73 -18.10
C VAL A 140 -15.70 -32.25 -19.39
N GLU A 141 -14.51 -31.78 -19.74
CA GLU A 141 -13.79 -32.24 -20.94
C GLU A 141 -13.42 -33.72 -20.87
N VAL A 142 -12.86 -34.16 -19.74
CA VAL A 142 -12.52 -35.57 -19.50
C VAL A 142 -13.76 -36.45 -19.63
N SER A 143 -14.89 -36.01 -19.09
CA SER A 143 -16.16 -36.74 -19.18
C SER A 143 -16.64 -36.87 -20.62
N LYS A 144 -16.53 -35.81 -21.43
CA LYS A 144 -16.85 -35.85 -22.87
C LYS A 144 -15.95 -36.83 -23.63
N VAL A 145 -14.65 -36.82 -23.36
CA VAL A 145 -13.69 -37.73 -24.01
C VAL A 145 -13.98 -39.19 -23.63
N ARG A 146 -14.25 -39.46 -22.35
CA ARG A 146 -14.66 -40.80 -21.87
C ARG A 146 -15.92 -41.29 -22.59
N GLY A 147 -16.92 -40.43 -22.80
CA GLY A 147 -18.11 -40.74 -23.58
C GLY A 147 -17.77 -41.19 -25.00
N ARG A 148 -16.96 -40.40 -25.73
CA ARG A 148 -16.53 -40.76 -27.09
C ARG A 148 -15.76 -42.08 -27.16
N ILE A 149 -14.90 -42.36 -26.17
CA ILE A 149 -14.17 -43.64 -26.10
C ILE A 149 -15.17 -44.80 -25.99
N SER A 150 -16.19 -44.67 -25.14
CA SER A 150 -17.25 -45.68 -25.00
C SER A 150 -18.02 -45.89 -26.31
N ASP A 151 -18.33 -44.81 -27.02
CA ASP A 151 -19.00 -44.88 -28.33
C ASP A 151 -18.14 -45.61 -29.36
N TYR A 152 -16.84 -45.28 -29.44
CA TYR A 152 -15.90 -45.94 -30.35
C TYR A 152 -15.70 -47.43 -30.00
N GLN A 153 -15.64 -47.77 -28.72
CA GLN A 153 -15.59 -49.18 -28.29
C GLN A 153 -16.82 -49.96 -28.75
N THR A 154 -18.01 -49.35 -28.63
CA THR A 154 -19.26 -49.96 -29.09
C THR A 154 -19.26 -50.16 -30.61
N GLN A 155 -18.83 -49.15 -31.38
CA GLN A 155 -18.71 -49.24 -32.83
C GLN A 155 -17.71 -50.34 -33.25
N LEU A 156 -16.56 -50.43 -32.58
CA LEU A 156 -15.57 -51.47 -32.84
C LEU A 156 -16.15 -52.87 -32.60
N CYS A 157 -16.84 -53.09 -31.48
CA CYS A 157 -17.49 -54.38 -31.19
C CYS A 157 -18.54 -54.75 -32.26
N ASN A 158 -19.33 -53.79 -32.72
CA ASN A 158 -20.32 -54.00 -33.78
C ASN A 158 -19.63 -54.38 -35.10
N ASN A 159 -18.60 -53.63 -35.50
CA ASN A 159 -17.85 -53.90 -36.73
C ASN A 159 -17.15 -55.26 -36.68
N ILE A 160 -16.58 -55.66 -35.54
CA ILE A 160 -15.99 -56.99 -35.36
C ILE A 160 -17.05 -58.07 -35.55
N SER A 161 -18.23 -57.90 -34.95
CA SER A 161 -19.34 -58.86 -35.07
C SER A 161 -19.83 -58.99 -36.51
N GLU A 162 -19.88 -57.88 -37.26
CA GLU A 162 -20.25 -57.87 -38.68
C GLU A 162 -19.19 -58.58 -39.54
N ILE A 163 -17.91 -58.31 -39.31
CA ILE A 163 -16.79 -58.99 -39.99
C ILE A 163 -16.85 -60.50 -39.72
N ASP A 164 -17.09 -60.92 -38.48
CA ASP A 164 -17.21 -62.35 -38.13
C ASP A 164 -18.40 -63.02 -38.82
N ALA A 165 -19.53 -62.30 -38.95
CA ALA A 165 -20.70 -62.79 -39.69
C ALA A 165 -20.40 -62.94 -41.19
N LEU A 166 -19.78 -61.93 -41.82
CA LEU A 166 -19.38 -61.97 -43.23
C LEU A 166 -18.35 -63.08 -43.51
N ARG A 167 -17.41 -63.29 -42.59
CA ARG A 167 -16.41 -64.36 -42.68
C ARG A 167 -17.09 -65.73 -42.67
N LYS A 168 -18.00 -65.99 -41.72
CA LYS A 168 -18.77 -67.25 -41.67
C LYS A 168 -19.56 -67.48 -42.95
N PHE A 169 -20.25 -66.45 -43.45
CA PHE A 169 -20.99 -66.54 -44.70
C PHE A 169 -20.09 -66.92 -45.89
N THR A 170 -18.91 -66.31 -45.97
CA THR A 170 -17.92 -66.60 -47.03
C THR A 170 -17.37 -68.02 -46.91
N GLU A 171 -17.09 -68.50 -45.70
CA GLU A 171 -16.66 -69.87 -45.45
C GLU A 171 -17.75 -70.89 -45.85
N ASP A 172 -19.02 -70.60 -45.55
CA ASP A 172 -20.15 -71.45 -45.92
C ASP A 172 -20.37 -71.48 -47.45
N GLN A 173 -20.26 -70.33 -48.13
CA GLN A 173 -20.29 -70.28 -49.59
C GLN A 173 -19.11 -71.03 -50.23
N GLY A 174 -17.91 -70.91 -49.68
CA GLY A 174 -16.73 -71.66 -50.15
C GLY A 174 -16.92 -73.17 -50.06
N LYS A 175 -17.49 -73.67 -48.95
CA LYS A 175 -17.86 -75.08 -48.80
C LYS A 175 -18.91 -75.51 -49.83
N ALA A 176 -19.94 -74.69 -50.05
CA ALA A 176 -20.99 -74.99 -51.03
C ALA A 176 -20.41 -75.08 -52.46
N LEU A 177 -19.53 -74.16 -52.85
CA LEU A 177 -18.86 -74.19 -54.16
C LEU A 177 -17.98 -75.43 -54.35
N LEU A 178 -17.19 -75.83 -53.34
CA LEU A 178 -16.42 -77.08 -53.39
C LEU A 178 -17.32 -78.31 -53.54
N GLY A 179 -18.46 -78.33 -52.86
CA GLY A 179 -19.46 -79.39 -53.02
C GLY A 179 -20.00 -79.48 -54.46
N ILE A 180 -20.27 -78.34 -55.09
CA ILE A 180 -20.69 -78.27 -56.49
C ILE A 180 -19.56 -78.72 -57.43
N GLN A 181 -18.33 -78.26 -57.21
CA GLN A 181 -17.18 -78.62 -58.05
C GLN A 181 -16.91 -80.13 -58.04
N ASN A 182 -16.95 -80.75 -56.86
CA ASN A 182 -16.79 -82.20 -56.70
C ASN A 182 -17.95 -83.00 -57.31
N ALA A 183 -19.13 -82.39 -57.50
CA ALA A 183 -20.27 -83.03 -58.16
C ALA A 183 -20.24 -82.91 -59.70
N ILE A 184 -19.54 -81.91 -60.25
CA ILE A 184 -19.47 -81.64 -61.69
C ILE A 184 -18.24 -82.31 -62.35
N ILE A 185 -17.13 -82.46 -61.61
CA ILE A 185 -15.93 -83.18 -62.07
C ILE A 185 -15.63 -84.29 -61.05
N PRO A 186 -16.28 -85.45 -61.16
CA PRO A 186 -15.86 -86.64 -60.42
C PRO A 186 -14.60 -87.21 -61.09
N ASP A 187 -13.60 -87.56 -60.29
CA ASP A 187 -12.44 -88.35 -60.73
C ASP A 187 -12.86 -89.66 -61.43
#